data_AF-E0ST88-F1
#
_entry.id   AF-E0ST88-F1
#
_cell.length_a   1.000
_cell.length_b   1.000
_cell.length_c   1.000
_cell.angle_alpha   90.00
_cell.angle_beta   90.00
_cell.angle_gamma   90.00
#
_symmetry.space_group_name_H-M   'P 1'
#
loop_
_entity.id
_entity.type
_entity.pdbx_description
1 polymer ?
#
loop_
_entity_poly.entity_id
_entity_poly.type
_entity_poly.pdbx_seq_one_letter_code
_entity_poly.pdbx_strand_id
1 'polypeptide(L)'
;MKVSIIRYKNSLSTEIAYRLHYIETLFKELSIVLNKEKLDKQSVHNILFEIRNSIGTLKLLLKKYDDDIKVDAFAKLLSLNTKSQAVSSTQQLEELMKIFKVPKIPTDDIENLCFHIDMLLTLFAHASDKLGDEYYREKLYELIPKIKAFVEHVLHIVGADTLSSLAKLIALTNHWNFGERWLIAVAYLQALEIIINKLIENQNIEIPENAGFKEKFKAIMEHLRDKDIELVKLEEKLPPVLWELRNKIVHAGYEPSEDELNTIMTWTYNIISKLMVATYSS
;
A
#
# COMPACT_ATOMS: atom_id res chain seq x y z
N MET A 1 2.13 -9.90 22.17
CA MET A 1 3.26 -9.41 21.35
C MET A 1 3.42 -10.18 20.02
N LYS A 2 2.32 -10.52 19.31
CA LYS A 2 2.32 -11.27 18.03
C LYS A 2 1.75 -10.48 16.84
N VAL A 3 1.24 -9.27 17.08
CA VAL A 3 0.52 -8.46 16.07
C VAL A 3 1.46 -7.58 15.23
N SER A 4 2.68 -7.30 15.71
CA SER A 4 3.63 -6.39 15.05
C SER A 4 4.31 -6.99 13.81
N ILE A 5 4.61 -8.30 13.82
CA ILE A 5 5.35 -8.97 12.73
C ILE A 5 4.49 -9.13 11.46
N ILE A 6 3.17 -9.34 11.63
CA ILE A 6 2.24 -9.50 10.49
C ILE A 6 1.99 -8.15 9.80
N ARG A 7 1.93 -7.03 10.55
CA ARG A 7 1.77 -5.69 9.95
C ARG A 7 2.99 -5.25 9.15
N TYR A 8 4.20 -5.56 9.59
CA TYR A 8 5.44 -5.12 8.93
C TYR A 8 5.64 -5.79 7.56
N LYS A 9 5.42 -7.10 7.48
CA LYS A 9 5.55 -7.88 6.24
C LYS A 9 4.59 -7.42 5.13
N ASN A 10 3.41 -6.94 5.52
CA ASN A 10 2.42 -6.41 4.57
C ASN A 10 2.83 -5.04 4.02
N SER A 11 3.46 -4.18 4.83
CA SER A 11 3.91 -2.85 4.37
C SER A 11 5.03 -2.93 3.34
N LEU A 12 6.04 -3.78 3.56
CA LEU A 12 7.22 -3.82 2.69
C LEU A 12 6.91 -4.50 1.34
N SER A 13 6.10 -5.56 1.35
CA SER A 13 5.59 -6.19 0.13
C SER A 13 4.71 -5.21 -0.67
N THR A 14 3.91 -4.39 0.01
CA THR A 14 3.07 -3.35 -0.62
C THR A 14 3.92 -2.26 -1.27
N GLU A 15 4.96 -1.76 -0.58
CA GLU A 15 5.87 -0.75 -1.14
C GLU A 15 6.64 -1.31 -2.36
N ILE A 16 7.12 -2.56 -2.30
CA ILE A 16 7.74 -3.21 -3.46
C ILE A 16 6.76 -3.26 -4.64
N ALA A 17 5.52 -3.68 -4.37
CA ALA A 17 4.49 -3.79 -5.39
C ALA A 17 4.12 -2.43 -6.00
N TYR A 18 4.03 -1.37 -5.18
CA TYR A 18 3.85 0.00 -5.63
C TYR A 18 4.96 0.44 -6.59
N ARG A 19 6.22 0.19 -6.25
CA ARG A 19 7.37 0.53 -7.11
C ARG A 19 7.36 -0.21 -8.43
N LEU A 20 6.98 -1.49 -8.43
CA LEU A 20 6.87 -2.29 -9.65
C LEU A 20 5.78 -1.72 -10.57
N HIS A 21 4.61 -1.34 -10.03
CA HIS A 21 3.56 -0.72 -10.84
C HIS A 21 3.92 0.67 -11.37
N TYR A 22 4.67 1.44 -10.58
CA TYR A 22 5.19 2.72 -11.04
C TYR A 22 6.11 2.53 -12.25
N ILE A 23 7.00 1.54 -12.23
CA ILE A 23 7.84 1.17 -13.38
C ILE A 23 6.99 0.76 -14.59
N GLU A 24 5.90 -0.01 -14.40
CA GLU A 24 4.97 -0.36 -15.49
C GLU A 24 4.31 0.88 -16.10
N THR A 25 3.95 1.87 -15.28
CA THR A 25 3.36 3.13 -15.74
C THR A 25 4.37 3.91 -16.58
N LEU A 26 5.61 4.00 -16.10
CA LEU A 26 6.72 4.60 -16.86
C LEU A 26 6.97 3.87 -18.19
N PHE A 27 6.77 2.55 -18.27
CA PHE A 27 6.85 1.83 -19.55
C PHE A 27 5.75 2.20 -20.53
N LYS A 28 4.53 2.47 -20.06
CA LYS A 28 3.44 2.93 -20.92
C LYS A 28 3.78 4.31 -21.48
N GLU A 29 4.26 5.21 -20.64
CA GLU A 29 4.73 6.54 -21.06
C GLU A 29 5.88 6.44 -22.06
N LEU A 30 6.88 5.60 -21.78
CA LEU A 30 8.02 5.38 -22.68
C LEU A 30 7.54 4.86 -24.04
N SER A 31 6.59 3.93 -24.06
CA SER A 31 6.03 3.38 -25.31
C SER A 31 5.34 4.45 -26.14
N ILE A 32 4.61 5.38 -25.51
CA ILE A 32 3.99 6.52 -26.19
C ILE A 32 5.05 7.42 -26.81
N VAL A 33 6.11 7.75 -26.06
CA VAL A 33 7.21 8.60 -26.54
C VAL A 33 7.97 7.92 -27.68
N LEU A 34 8.22 6.62 -27.57
CA LEU A 34 8.83 5.83 -28.62
C LEU A 34 7.94 5.81 -29.87
N ASN A 35 6.62 5.68 -29.80
CA ASN A 35 5.82 5.61 -31.03
C ASN A 35 5.71 6.92 -31.84
N LYS A 36 6.29 8.03 -31.37
CA LYS A 36 6.34 9.31 -32.12
C LYS A 36 7.32 9.22 -33.30
N GLU A 37 7.05 9.98 -34.36
CA GLU A 37 7.92 10.05 -35.55
C GLU A 37 9.33 10.57 -35.21
N LYS A 38 9.40 11.66 -34.44
CA LYS A 38 10.65 12.16 -33.85
C LYS A 38 10.71 11.80 -32.38
N LEU A 39 11.87 11.30 -31.95
CA LEU A 39 12.09 10.92 -30.57
C LEU A 39 12.28 12.16 -29.70
N ASP A 40 11.44 12.32 -28.70
CA ASP A 40 11.66 13.31 -27.65
C ASP A 40 12.69 12.77 -26.66
N LYS A 41 13.97 13.03 -26.98
CA LYS A 41 15.14 12.54 -26.25
C LYS A 41 15.15 12.99 -24.78
N GLN A 42 14.65 14.21 -24.49
CA GLN A 42 14.56 14.71 -23.12
C GLN A 42 13.51 13.93 -22.32
N SER A 43 12.33 13.71 -22.91
CA SER A 43 11.29 12.92 -22.26
C SER A 43 11.76 11.48 -22.01
N VAL A 44 12.44 10.85 -22.97
CA VAL A 44 13.02 9.51 -22.78
C VAL A 44 14.04 9.51 -21.65
N HIS A 45 14.97 10.47 -21.64
CA HIS A 45 15.97 10.60 -20.58
C HIS A 45 15.32 10.70 -19.20
N ASN A 46 14.30 11.55 -19.05
CA ASN A 46 13.58 11.72 -17.79
C ASN A 46 12.90 10.42 -17.35
N ILE A 47 12.21 9.72 -18.26
CA ILE A 47 11.55 8.44 -17.95
C ILE A 47 12.58 7.37 -17.54
N LEU A 48 13.69 7.25 -18.25
CA LEU A 48 14.77 6.32 -17.89
C LEU A 48 15.36 6.62 -16.52
N PHE A 49 15.50 7.91 -16.17
CA PHE A 49 16.00 8.33 -14.87
C PHE A 49 15.06 7.91 -13.74
N GLU A 50 13.75 8.08 -13.93
CA GLU A 50 12.74 7.61 -12.96
C GLU A 50 12.70 6.09 -12.83
N ILE A 51 12.83 5.35 -13.95
CA ILE A 51 12.95 3.89 -13.93
C ILE A 51 14.19 3.47 -13.13
N ARG A 52 15.34 4.12 -13.36
CA ARG A 52 16.60 3.86 -12.66
C ARG A 52 16.48 4.08 -11.16
N ASN A 53 15.90 5.21 -10.76
CA ASN A 53 15.68 5.52 -9.34
C ASN A 53 14.73 4.51 -8.68
N SER A 54 13.69 4.08 -9.41
CA SER A 54 12.73 3.08 -8.92
C SER A 54 13.39 1.71 -8.74
N ILE A 55 14.22 1.27 -9.69
CA ILE A 55 15.00 0.02 -9.58
C ILE A 55 16.02 0.11 -8.42
N GLY A 56 16.69 1.24 -8.25
CA GLY A 56 17.59 1.48 -7.12
C GLY A 56 16.88 1.39 -5.77
N THR A 57 15.67 1.94 -5.69
CA THR A 57 14.81 1.85 -4.50
C THR A 57 14.37 0.39 -4.25
N LEU A 58 13.95 -0.31 -5.30
CA LEU A 58 13.61 -1.74 -5.24
C LEU A 58 14.77 -2.58 -4.71
N LYS A 59 16.01 -2.29 -5.07
CA LYS A 59 17.19 -2.97 -4.51
C LYS A 59 17.21 -2.94 -2.99
N LEU A 60 16.99 -1.76 -2.41
CA LEU A 60 17.00 -1.55 -0.97
C LEU A 60 15.83 -2.26 -0.29
N LEU A 61 14.64 -2.18 -0.90
CA LEU A 61 13.44 -2.84 -0.39
C LEU A 61 13.57 -4.36 -0.45
N LEU A 62 14.04 -4.92 -1.55
CA LEU A 62 14.23 -6.35 -1.72
C LEU A 62 15.29 -6.88 -0.74
N LYS A 63 16.37 -6.15 -0.50
CA LYS A 63 17.34 -6.53 0.53
C LYS A 63 16.69 -6.63 1.92
N LYS A 64 15.88 -5.63 2.30
CA LYS A 64 15.13 -5.66 3.57
C LYS A 64 14.14 -6.83 3.61
N TYR A 65 13.47 -7.12 2.49
CA TYR A 65 12.56 -8.25 2.37
C TYR A 65 13.26 -9.60 2.58
N ASP A 66 14.46 -9.77 2.01
CA ASP A 66 15.30 -10.97 2.20
C ASP A 66 15.70 -11.14 3.67
N ASP A 67 16.16 -10.05 4.29
CA ASP A 67 16.56 -10.04 5.70
C ASP A 67 15.38 -10.44 6.60
N ASP A 68 14.19 -9.87 6.35
CA ASP A 68 12.96 -10.20 7.08
C ASP A 68 12.55 -11.67 6.90
N ILE A 69 12.63 -12.21 5.68
CA ILE A 69 12.33 -13.63 5.43
C ILE A 69 13.32 -14.52 6.16
N LYS A 70 14.61 -14.21 6.14
CA LYS A 70 15.65 -14.98 6.84
C LYS A 70 15.43 -14.99 8.35
N VAL A 71 15.05 -13.86 8.93
CA VAL A 71 14.73 -13.76 10.35
C VAL A 71 13.50 -14.60 10.70
N ASP A 72 12.43 -14.55 9.89
CA ASP A 72 11.23 -15.38 10.08
C ASP A 72 11.53 -16.87 9.92
N ALA A 73 12.34 -17.25 8.93
CA ALA A 73 12.82 -18.61 8.72
C ALA A 73 13.61 -19.12 9.93
N PHE A 74 14.52 -18.31 10.47
CA PHE A 74 15.30 -18.64 11.66
C PHE A 74 14.43 -18.77 12.91
N ALA A 75 13.47 -17.85 13.10
CA ALA A 75 12.52 -17.93 14.21
C ALA A 75 11.65 -19.21 14.13
N LYS A 76 11.20 -19.59 12.93
CA LYS A 76 10.48 -20.84 12.69
C LYS A 76 11.34 -22.06 13.01
N LEU A 77 12.59 -22.07 12.55
CA LEU A 77 13.56 -23.13 12.85
C LEU A 77 13.77 -23.32 14.37
N LEU A 78 13.96 -22.22 15.10
CA LEU A 78 14.07 -22.26 16.57
C LEU A 78 12.80 -22.82 17.22
N SER A 79 11.62 -22.41 16.73
CA SER A 79 10.34 -22.89 17.26
C SER A 79 10.10 -24.38 17.01
N LEU A 80 10.59 -24.94 15.89
CA LEU A 80 10.54 -26.37 15.61
C LEU A 80 11.45 -27.16 16.56
N ASN A 81 12.62 -26.63 16.87
CA ASN A 81 13.55 -27.26 17.82
C ASN A 81 12.94 -27.38 19.23
N THR A 82 12.11 -26.42 19.65
CA THR A 82 11.38 -26.47 20.93
C THR A 82 10.17 -27.42 20.94
N LYS A 83 9.63 -27.79 19.76
CA LYS A 83 8.47 -28.69 19.60
C LYS A 83 8.87 -30.15 19.28
N SER A 84 10.17 -30.42 19.24
CA SER A 84 10.76 -31.68 18.75
C SER A 84 10.46 -32.94 19.56
N GLN A 85 9.69 -32.87 20.66
CA GLN A 85 9.28 -34.05 21.43
C GLN A 85 8.01 -34.76 20.90
N ALA A 86 7.30 -34.25 19.88
CA ALA A 86 5.98 -34.79 19.51
C ALA A 86 5.68 -34.99 18.00
N VAL A 87 6.63 -34.77 17.07
CA VAL A 87 6.35 -34.80 15.62
C VAL A 87 7.27 -35.79 14.90
N SER A 88 6.72 -36.56 13.96
CA SER A 88 7.45 -37.56 13.17
C SER A 88 8.58 -36.95 12.31
N SER A 89 9.68 -37.69 12.12
CA SER A 89 10.89 -37.23 11.40
C SER A 89 10.64 -36.79 9.96
N THR A 90 9.64 -37.37 9.29
CA THR A 90 9.31 -37.06 7.88
C THR A 90 8.59 -35.71 7.75
N GLN A 91 7.68 -35.39 8.68
CA GLN A 91 6.98 -34.10 8.70
C GLN A 91 7.94 -32.94 9.06
N GLN A 92 8.89 -33.19 9.96
CA GLN A 92 9.94 -32.23 10.28
C GLN A 92 10.82 -31.91 9.07
N LEU A 93 11.16 -32.92 8.26
CA LEU A 93 11.96 -32.73 7.04
C LEU A 93 11.22 -31.89 6.00
N GLU A 94 9.92 -32.11 5.80
CA GLU A 94 9.10 -31.30 4.89
C GLU A 94 8.94 -29.85 5.37
N GLU A 95 8.74 -29.63 6.68
CA GLU A 95 8.68 -28.28 7.25
C GLU A 95 10.02 -27.54 7.12
N LEU A 96 11.15 -28.23 7.34
CA LEU A 96 12.48 -27.69 7.09
C LEU A 96 12.66 -27.31 5.62
N MET A 97 12.29 -28.18 4.69
CA MET A 97 12.37 -27.85 3.26
C MET A 97 11.50 -26.65 2.87
N LYS A 98 10.34 -26.46 3.51
CA LYS A 98 9.50 -25.26 3.30
C LYS A 98 10.14 -23.99 3.85
N ILE A 99 10.88 -24.08 4.96
CA ILE A 99 11.61 -22.94 5.57
C ILE A 99 12.77 -22.49 4.67
N PHE A 100 13.46 -23.41 4.00
CA PHE A 100 14.64 -23.10 3.18
C PHE A 100 14.35 -22.88 1.68
N LYS A 101 13.12 -23.11 1.21
CA LYS A 101 12.66 -22.71 -0.15
C LYS A 101 12.37 -21.21 -0.23
N VAL A 102 13.33 -20.38 0.17
CA VAL A 102 13.26 -18.92 -0.02
C VAL A 102 13.68 -18.61 -1.45
N PRO A 103 12.85 -17.91 -2.26
CA PRO A 103 13.24 -17.52 -3.60
C PRO A 103 14.48 -16.63 -3.54
N LYS A 104 15.47 -16.91 -4.40
CA LYS A 104 16.69 -16.10 -4.46
C LYS A 104 16.37 -14.74 -5.06
N ILE A 105 16.71 -13.67 -4.36
CA ILE A 105 16.56 -12.31 -4.89
C ILE A 105 17.60 -12.08 -6.00
N PRO A 106 17.19 -11.55 -7.17
CA PRO A 106 18.07 -11.34 -8.32
C PRO A 106 18.93 -10.07 -8.16
N THR A 107 19.80 -10.01 -7.16
CA THR A 107 20.64 -8.83 -6.87
C THR A 107 21.60 -8.49 -8.00
N ASP A 108 22.16 -9.51 -8.66
CA ASP A 108 23.12 -9.33 -9.75
C ASP A 108 22.42 -8.76 -11.00
N ASP A 109 21.17 -9.16 -11.24
CA ASP A 109 20.35 -8.63 -12.34
C ASP A 109 20.04 -7.15 -12.12
N ILE A 110 19.82 -6.71 -10.87
CA ILE A 110 19.58 -5.31 -10.53
C ILE A 110 20.79 -4.45 -10.86
N GLU A 111 22.00 -4.88 -10.49
CA GLU A 111 23.23 -4.13 -10.73
C GLU A 111 23.51 -4.02 -12.23
N ASN A 112 23.34 -5.13 -12.95
CA ASN A 112 23.45 -5.14 -14.40
C ASN A 112 22.44 -4.20 -15.04
N LEU A 113 21.17 -4.22 -14.63
CA LEU A 113 20.15 -3.32 -15.17
C LEU A 113 20.46 -1.85 -14.91
N CYS A 114 20.83 -1.50 -13.68
CA CYS A 114 21.23 -0.13 -13.32
C CYS A 114 22.39 0.34 -14.19
N PHE A 115 23.41 -0.50 -14.40
CA PHE A 115 24.54 -0.19 -15.27
C PHE A 115 24.11 0.11 -16.71
N HIS A 116 23.24 -0.74 -17.30
CA HIS A 116 22.77 -0.53 -18.66
C HIS A 116 21.92 0.75 -18.80
N ILE A 117 21.10 1.06 -17.79
CA ILE A 117 20.30 2.29 -17.78
C ILE A 117 21.22 3.52 -17.63
N ASP A 118 22.19 3.49 -16.72
CA ASP A 118 23.14 4.59 -16.51
C ASP A 118 23.98 4.87 -17.78
N MET A 119 24.36 3.82 -18.52
CA MET A 119 25.01 3.95 -19.82
C MET A 119 24.10 4.67 -20.83
N LEU A 120 22.81 4.30 -20.91
CA LEU A 120 21.87 4.96 -21.82
C LEU A 120 21.61 6.41 -21.41
N LEU A 121 21.43 6.69 -20.13
CA LEU A 121 21.30 8.05 -19.60
C LEU A 121 22.50 8.92 -20.02
N THR A 122 23.71 8.37 -19.90
CA THR A 122 24.95 9.05 -20.33
C THR A 122 24.94 9.33 -21.84
N LEU A 123 24.50 8.37 -22.66
CA LEU A 123 24.37 8.55 -24.11
C LEU A 123 23.36 9.66 -24.45
N PHE A 124 22.19 9.65 -23.82
CA PHE A 124 21.18 10.70 -23.99
C PHE A 124 21.69 12.08 -23.55
N ALA A 125 22.46 12.15 -22.47
CA ALA A 125 22.99 13.43 -21.96
C ALA A 125 24.12 14.02 -22.82
N HIS A 126 25.00 13.18 -23.39
CA HIS A 126 26.26 13.65 -23.99
C HIS A 126 26.41 13.37 -25.49
N ALA A 127 25.55 12.51 -26.04
CA ALA A 127 25.58 12.13 -27.46
C ALA A 127 24.21 12.29 -28.14
N SER A 128 23.23 12.95 -27.51
CA SER A 128 21.89 13.18 -28.07
C SER A 128 21.97 13.71 -29.51
N ASP A 129 22.79 14.72 -29.76
CA ASP A 129 22.82 15.41 -31.06
C ASP A 129 23.69 14.70 -32.10
N LYS A 130 24.45 13.68 -31.69
CA LYS A 130 25.40 12.95 -32.53
C LYS A 130 24.85 11.63 -33.06
N LEU A 131 23.78 11.13 -32.45
CA LEU A 131 23.20 9.81 -32.76
C LEU A 131 21.75 9.98 -33.23
N GLY A 132 21.39 9.18 -34.24
CA GLY A 132 20.03 9.16 -34.80
C GLY A 132 19.02 8.49 -33.87
N ASP A 133 17.74 8.84 -34.04
CA ASP A 133 16.64 8.31 -33.22
C ASP A 133 16.53 6.78 -33.31
N GLU A 134 16.83 6.20 -34.48
CA GLU A 134 16.82 4.75 -34.71
C GLU A 134 17.79 4.00 -33.80
N TYR A 135 19.00 4.53 -33.60
CA TYR A 135 20.00 3.95 -32.71
C TYR A 135 19.51 3.92 -31.25
N TYR A 136 18.92 5.04 -30.78
CA TYR A 136 18.37 5.10 -29.43
C TYR A 136 17.22 4.11 -29.23
N ARG A 137 16.35 3.97 -30.23
CA ARG A 137 15.24 3.01 -30.21
C ARG A 137 15.73 1.58 -30.12
N GLU A 138 16.72 1.22 -30.93
CA GLU A 138 17.34 -0.11 -30.89
C GLU A 138 17.83 -0.45 -29.47
N LYS A 139 18.61 0.45 -28.85
CA LYS A 139 19.12 0.22 -27.49
C LYS A 139 18.01 0.18 -26.43
N LEU A 140 16.94 0.95 -26.60
CA LEU A 140 15.78 0.90 -25.72
C LEU A 140 14.98 -0.40 -25.90
N TYR A 141 14.82 -0.89 -27.12
CA TYR A 141 14.18 -2.16 -27.40
C TYR A 141 14.97 -3.36 -26.87
N GLU A 142 16.29 -3.25 -26.73
CA GLU A 142 17.10 -4.25 -26.02
C GLU A 142 16.95 -4.18 -24.49
N LEU A 143 16.82 -2.97 -23.93
CA LEU A 143 16.75 -2.77 -22.49
C LEU A 143 15.37 -3.09 -21.89
N ILE A 144 14.30 -2.63 -22.55
CA ILE A 144 12.91 -2.75 -22.04
C ILE A 144 12.54 -4.20 -21.68
N PRO A 145 12.80 -5.22 -22.52
CA PRO A 145 12.47 -6.61 -22.18
C PRO A 145 13.22 -7.12 -20.95
N LYS A 146 14.47 -6.71 -20.74
CA LYS A 146 15.26 -7.11 -19.57
C LYS A 146 14.67 -6.56 -18.28
N ILE A 147 14.25 -5.30 -18.29
CA ILE A 147 13.59 -4.70 -17.12
C ILE A 147 12.22 -5.33 -16.89
N LYS A 148 11.44 -5.61 -17.94
CA LYS A 148 10.15 -6.30 -17.81
C LYS A 148 10.30 -7.69 -17.19
N ALA A 149 11.25 -8.49 -17.68
CA ALA A 149 11.55 -9.80 -17.12
C ALA A 149 11.98 -9.71 -15.64
N PHE A 150 12.75 -8.69 -15.29
CA PHE A 150 13.09 -8.42 -13.89
C PHE A 150 11.87 -8.06 -13.05
N VAL A 151 10.99 -7.18 -13.52
CA VAL A 151 9.74 -6.81 -12.82
C VAL A 151 8.87 -8.06 -12.60
N GLU A 152 8.68 -8.89 -13.62
CA GLU A 152 7.93 -10.15 -13.53
C GLU A 152 8.56 -11.12 -12.53
N HIS A 153 9.89 -11.27 -12.56
CA HIS A 153 10.61 -12.13 -11.62
C HIS A 153 10.44 -11.65 -10.18
N VAL A 154 10.55 -10.35 -9.92
CA VAL A 154 10.34 -9.78 -8.58
C VAL A 154 8.89 -9.96 -8.13
N LEU A 155 7.90 -9.73 -9.01
CA LEU A 155 6.49 -9.97 -8.68
C LEU A 155 6.27 -11.42 -8.23
N HIS A 156 6.84 -12.39 -8.95
CA HIS A 156 6.75 -13.80 -8.59
C HIS A 156 7.42 -14.11 -7.23
N ILE A 157 8.60 -13.54 -6.95
CA ILE A 157 9.32 -13.75 -5.67
C ILE A 157 8.51 -13.24 -4.48
N VAL A 158 7.91 -12.06 -4.61
CA VAL A 158 7.18 -11.40 -3.52
C VAL A 158 5.76 -11.99 -3.36
N GLY A 159 5.37 -12.93 -4.24
CA GLY A 159 4.01 -13.50 -4.26
C GLY A 159 2.96 -12.48 -4.72
N ALA A 160 3.39 -11.48 -5.49
CA ALA A 160 2.59 -10.35 -5.94
C ALA A 160 1.76 -10.66 -7.20
N ASP A 161 1.53 -11.95 -7.54
CA ASP A 161 0.42 -12.37 -8.41
C ASP A 161 -0.93 -11.86 -7.88
N THR A 162 -0.95 -11.50 -6.60
CA THR A 162 -1.97 -10.66 -5.96
C THR A 162 -1.33 -9.39 -5.41
N LEU A 163 -0.83 -8.51 -6.29
CA LEU A 163 -0.94 -7.07 -6.05
C LEU A 163 -2.38 -6.87 -5.59
N SER A 164 -2.58 -6.62 -4.30
CA SER A 164 -3.92 -6.43 -3.78
C SER A 164 -4.56 -5.36 -4.67
N SER A 165 -5.81 -5.53 -5.08
CA SER A 165 -6.50 -4.53 -5.91
C SER A 165 -6.35 -3.12 -5.32
N LEU A 166 -6.13 -3.03 -4.00
CA LEU A 166 -5.75 -1.86 -3.25
C LEU A 166 -4.40 -1.24 -3.66
N ALA A 167 -3.32 -2.01 -3.79
CA ALA A 167 -2.01 -1.48 -4.22
C ALA A 167 -2.05 -0.93 -5.66
N LYS A 168 -2.80 -1.60 -6.55
CA LYS A 168 -3.08 -1.06 -7.90
C LYS A 168 -3.87 0.24 -7.83
N LEU A 169 -4.89 0.29 -6.97
CA LEU A 169 -5.67 1.51 -6.74
C LEU A 169 -4.79 2.65 -6.20
N ILE A 170 -3.96 2.39 -5.19
CA ILE A 170 -3.01 3.38 -4.62
C ILE A 170 -2.11 3.94 -5.72
N ALA A 171 -1.53 3.06 -6.53
CA ALA A 171 -0.63 3.49 -7.58
C ALA A 171 -1.33 4.32 -8.67
N LEU A 172 -2.59 3.98 -8.98
CA LEU A 172 -3.44 4.77 -9.87
C LEU A 172 -3.88 6.10 -9.24
N THR A 173 -4.03 6.22 -7.93
CA THR A 173 -4.52 7.45 -7.29
C THR A 173 -3.43 8.38 -6.79
N ASN A 174 -2.20 7.89 -6.60
CA ASN A 174 -1.14 8.67 -5.96
C ASN A 174 -0.77 9.96 -6.72
N HIS A 175 -1.01 10.00 -8.03
CA HIS A 175 -0.79 11.21 -8.85
C HIS A 175 -1.75 12.37 -8.52
N TRP A 176 -2.85 12.09 -7.80
CA TRP A 176 -3.75 13.10 -7.24
C TRP A 176 -3.47 13.42 -5.76
N ASN A 177 -2.30 13.02 -5.26
CA ASN A 177 -1.85 13.24 -3.88
C ASN A 177 -2.69 12.53 -2.79
N PHE A 178 -3.33 11.40 -3.11
CA PHE A 178 -3.95 10.52 -2.12
C PHE A 178 -3.62 9.04 -2.36
N GLY A 179 -3.12 8.40 -1.30
CA GLY A 179 -2.55 7.06 -1.30
C GLY A 179 -3.11 6.18 -0.19
N GLU A 180 -2.25 5.39 0.46
CA GLU A 180 -2.67 4.39 1.43
C GLU A 180 -3.35 5.02 2.66
N ARG A 181 -2.86 6.14 3.20
CA ARG A 181 -3.44 6.75 4.41
C ARG A 181 -4.81 7.33 4.12
N TRP A 182 -5.01 7.92 2.93
CA TRP A 182 -6.33 8.32 2.48
C TRP A 182 -7.29 7.13 2.43
N LEU A 183 -6.90 6.01 1.79
CA LEU A 183 -7.76 4.82 1.72
C LEU A 183 -8.13 4.28 3.10
N ILE A 184 -7.16 4.20 4.02
CA ILE A 184 -7.41 3.76 5.40
C ILE A 184 -8.37 4.74 6.09
N ALA A 185 -8.13 6.04 5.99
CA ALA A 185 -8.98 7.04 6.61
C ALA A 185 -10.42 7.01 6.07
N VAL A 186 -10.59 6.88 4.74
CA VAL A 186 -11.90 6.70 4.10
C VAL A 186 -12.61 5.47 4.67
N ALA A 187 -11.91 4.34 4.80
CA ALA A 187 -12.51 3.11 5.33
C ALA A 187 -13.03 3.28 6.77
N TYR A 188 -12.24 3.89 7.65
CA TYR A 188 -12.67 4.15 9.04
C TYR A 188 -13.86 5.11 9.09
N LEU A 189 -13.77 6.24 8.40
CA LEU A 189 -14.83 7.27 8.42
C LEU A 189 -16.14 6.75 7.79
N GLN A 190 -16.05 5.95 6.71
CA GLN A 190 -17.19 5.33 6.08
C GLN A 190 -17.81 4.25 6.98
N ALA A 191 -17.00 3.45 7.67
CA ALA A 191 -17.51 2.45 8.62
C ALA A 191 -18.29 3.10 9.76
N LEU A 192 -17.81 4.23 10.29
CA LEU A 192 -18.51 4.99 11.32
C LEU A 192 -19.90 5.44 10.85
N GLU A 193 -19.98 6.03 9.65
CA GLU A 193 -21.24 6.47 9.05
C GLU A 193 -22.24 5.34 8.82
N ILE A 194 -21.78 4.21 8.28
CA ILE A 194 -22.63 3.04 8.09
C ILE A 194 -23.18 2.56 9.42
N ILE A 195 -22.35 2.51 10.47
CA ILE A 195 -22.77 2.06 11.80
C ILE A 195 -23.81 3.00 12.39
N ILE A 196 -23.61 4.32 12.30
CA ILE A 196 -24.59 5.31 12.78
C ILE A 196 -25.92 5.17 12.05
N ASN A 197 -25.89 5.07 10.71
CA ASN A 197 -27.12 4.88 9.94
C ASN A 197 -27.86 3.61 10.38
N LYS A 198 -27.14 2.49 10.54
CA LYS A 198 -27.72 1.25 11.02
C LYS A 198 -28.29 1.35 12.43
N LEU A 199 -27.65 2.10 13.33
CA LEU A 199 -28.17 2.28 14.69
C LEU A 199 -29.45 3.10 14.71
N ILE A 200 -29.55 4.13 13.88
CA ILE A 200 -30.77 4.94 13.74
C ILE A 200 -31.92 4.07 13.26
N GLU A 201 -31.68 3.26 12.21
CA GLU A 201 -32.65 2.31 11.69
C GLU A 201 -33.06 1.29 12.77
N ASN A 202 -32.09 0.64 13.42
CA ASN A 202 -32.36 -0.42 14.40
C ASN A 202 -33.06 0.07 15.67
N GLN A 203 -32.83 1.32 16.06
CA GLN A 203 -33.41 1.92 17.26
C GLN A 203 -34.68 2.74 16.96
N ASN A 204 -35.12 2.77 15.69
CA ASN A 204 -36.26 3.57 15.22
C ASN A 204 -36.17 5.05 15.65
N ILE A 205 -34.98 5.65 15.56
CA ILE A 205 -34.79 7.06 15.93
C ILE A 205 -35.31 7.94 14.80
N GLU A 206 -36.27 8.81 15.10
CA GLU A 206 -36.82 9.74 14.13
C GLU A 206 -35.81 10.85 13.79
N ILE A 207 -35.46 10.95 12.50
CA ILE A 207 -34.60 11.99 11.96
C ILE A 207 -35.20 12.55 10.67
N PRO A 208 -34.92 13.83 10.32
CA PRO A 208 -35.28 14.37 9.03
C PRO A 208 -34.70 13.54 7.87
N GLU A 209 -35.45 13.38 6.79
CA GLU A 209 -35.05 12.58 5.62
C GLU A 209 -33.74 13.06 4.98
N ASN A 210 -33.47 14.37 5.05
CA ASN A 210 -32.24 15.01 4.56
C ASN A 210 -31.21 15.27 5.66
N ALA A 211 -31.30 14.59 6.81
CA ALA A 211 -30.35 14.75 7.89
C ALA A 211 -28.94 14.31 7.45
N GLY A 212 -27.98 15.21 7.63
CA GLY A 212 -26.57 14.91 7.43
C GLY A 212 -26.03 14.01 8.54
N PHE A 213 -24.80 13.54 8.37
CA PHE A 213 -24.11 12.71 9.36
C PHE A 213 -24.07 13.36 10.75
N LYS A 214 -23.90 14.69 10.82
CA LYS A 214 -23.79 15.42 12.09
C LYS A 214 -25.10 15.34 12.88
N GLU A 215 -26.23 15.55 12.22
CA GLU A 215 -27.57 15.46 12.80
C GLU A 215 -27.86 14.02 13.26
N LYS A 216 -27.54 13.04 12.40
CA LYS A 216 -27.67 11.61 12.68
C LYS A 216 -26.85 11.18 13.90
N PHE A 217 -25.60 11.60 13.97
CA PHE A 217 -24.73 11.32 15.11
C PHE A 217 -25.31 11.91 16.40
N LYS A 218 -25.75 13.18 16.34
CA LYS A 218 -26.33 13.86 17.51
C LYS A 218 -27.56 13.13 18.04
N ALA A 219 -28.45 12.68 17.15
CA ALA A 219 -29.65 11.93 17.53
C ALA A 219 -29.31 10.61 18.25
N ILE A 220 -28.27 9.89 17.78
CA ILE A 220 -27.77 8.69 18.46
C ILE A 220 -27.25 9.02 19.86
N MET A 221 -26.49 10.10 20.01
CA MET A 221 -25.94 10.48 21.31
C MET A 221 -27.02 10.89 22.31
N GLU A 222 -28.05 11.61 21.85
CA GLU A 222 -29.21 11.96 22.66
C GLU A 222 -29.95 10.70 23.12
N HIS A 223 -30.22 9.77 22.20
CA HIS A 223 -30.87 8.49 22.51
C HIS A 223 -30.08 7.62 23.50
N LEU A 224 -28.74 7.62 23.41
CA LEU A 224 -27.89 6.85 24.32
C LEU A 224 -27.75 7.51 25.70
N ARG A 225 -27.82 8.84 25.76
CA ARG A 225 -27.82 9.59 27.03
C ARG A 225 -29.07 9.28 27.85
N ASP A 226 -30.21 9.13 27.18
CA ASP A 226 -31.48 8.74 27.82
C ASP A 226 -31.43 7.30 28.40
N LYS A 227 -30.43 6.50 28.01
CA LYS A 227 -30.17 5.14 28.51
C LYS A 227 -29.06 5.06 29.57
N ASP A 228 -28.62 6.19 30.14
CA ASP A 228 -27.58 6.29 31.17
C ASP A 228 -26.19 5.77 30.73
N ILE A 229 -25.94 5.78 29.41
CA ILE A 229 -24.65 5.40 28.83
C ILE A 229 -23.83 6.67 28.63
N GLU A 230 -23.00 7.02 29.63
CA GLU A 230 -22.09 8.16 29.52
C GLU A 230 -20.98 7.88 28.50
N LEU A 231 -21.14 8.42 27.30
CA LEU A 231 -20.04 8.69 26.40
C LEU A 231 -19.35 9.98 26.90
N VAL A 232 -18.06 9.89 27.20
CA VAL A 232 -17.31 10.94 27.90
C VAL A 232 -17.37 12.25 27.11
N LYS A 233 -17.42 13.42 27.76
CA LYS A 233 -17.52 14.76 27.13
C LYS A 233 -16.56 15.03 25.96
N LEU A 234 -15.43 14.33 25.87
CA LEU A 234 -14.50 14.42 24.74
C LEU A 234 -15.09 13.78 23.46
N GLU A 235 -15.80 12.66 23.62
CA GLU A 235 -16.46 11.87 22.57
C GLU A 235 -17.67 12.60 21.97
N GLU A 236 -18.25 13.56 22.71
CA GLU A 236 -19.30 14.45 22.20
C GLU A 236 -18.74 15.60 21.32
N LYS A 237 -17.47 15.97 21.50
CA LYS A 237 -16.81 17.07 20.77
C LYS A 237 -16.02 16.61 19.54
N LEU A 238 -15.65 15.34 19.49
CA LEU A 238 -14.96 14.71 18.37
C LEU A 238 -15.78 14.55 17.06
N PRO A 239 -17.11 14.34 17.08
CA PRO A 239 -17.88 14.11 15.86
C PRO A 239 -17.86 15.28 14.86
N PRO A 240 -17.94 16.56 15.30
CA PRO A 240 -17.71 17.69 14.40
C PRO A 240 -16.32 17.68 13.75
N VAL A 241 -15.28 17.32 14.51
CA VAL A 241 -13.90 17.25 14.00
C VAL A 241 -13.75 16.11 12.99
N LEU A 242 -14.30 14.93 13.30
CA LEU A 242 -14.31 13.78 12.38
C LEU A 242 -15.15 14.08 11.13
N TRP A 243 -16.20 14.88 11.24
CA TRP A 243 -17.00 15.34 10.09
C TRP A 243 -16.21 16.29 9.18
N GLU A 244 -15.52 17.28 9.75
CA GLU A 244 -14.65 18.17 8.97
C GLU A 244 -13.53 17.39 8.28
N LEU A 245 -12.91 16.44 9.00
CA LEU A 245 -11.92 15.53 8.43
C LEU A 245 -12.54 14.66 7.32
N ARG A 246 -13.75 14.14 7.49
CA ARG A 246 -14.45 13.39 6.44
C ARG A 246 -14.68 14.24 5.20
N ASN A 247 -15.12 15.48 5.34
CA ASN A 247 -15.31 16.35 4.18
C ASN A 247 -13.99 16.60 3.43
N LYS A 248 -12.89 16.85 4.15
CA LYS A 248 -11.57 17.03 3.54
C LYS A 248 -11.07 15.75 2.88
N ILE A 249 -11.15 14.62 3.58
CA ILE A 249 -10.58 13.34 3.14
C ILE A 249 -11.44 12.72 2.05
N VAL A 250 -12.72 12.46 2.31
CA VAL A 250 -13.59 11.69 1.40
C VAL A 250 -13.97 12.50 0.15
N HIS A 251 -14.30 13.79 0.31
CA HIS A 251 -14.83 14.60 -0.80
C HIS A 251 -13.77 15.46 -1.49
N ALA A 252 -12.81 16.01 -0.75
CA ALA A 252 -11.76 16.83 -1.35
C ALA A 252 -10.49 16.05 -1.70
N GLY A 253 -10.40 14.75 -1.38
CA GLY A 253 -9.24 13.91 -1.70
C GLY A 253 -7.98 14.25 -0.89
N TYR A 254 -8.13 14.78 0.33
CA TYR A 254 -7.00 15.10 1.20
C TYR A 254 -6.37 13.85 1.81
N GLU A 255 -5.07 13.62 1.58
CA GLU A 255 -4.27 12.62 2.29
C GLU A 255 -3.95 13.10 3.71
N PRO A 256 -4.43 12.40 4.76
CA PRO A 256 -4.13 12.78 6.13
C PRO A 256 -2.66 12.54 6.48
N SER A 257 -2.13 13.39 7.36
CA SER A 257 -0.86 13.14 8.04
C SER A 257 -0.93 11.88 8.92
N GLU A 258 0.22 11.38 9.37
CA GLU A 258 0.28 10.19 10.24
C GLU A 258 -0.46 10.43 11.56
N ASP A 259 -0.32 11.61 12.16
CA ASP A 259 -1.01 11.98 13.40
C ASP A 259 -2.53 12.11 13.20
N GLU A 260 -2.97 12.68 12.08
CA GLU A 260 -4.39 12.76 11.72
C GLU A 260 -4.98 11.37 11.48
N LEU A 261 -4.25 10.49 10.76
CA LEU A 261 -4.68 9.11 10.54
C LEU A 261 -4.80 8.35 11.86
N ASN A 262 -3.79 8.43 12.73
CA ASN A 262 -3.81 7.79 14.05
C ASN A 262 -4.99 8.29 14.90
N THR A 263 -5.27 9.59 14.83
CA THR A 263 -6.41 10.22 15.50
C THR A 263 -7.73 9.65 14.98
N ILE A 264 -7.92 9.58 13.65
CA ILE A 264 -9.10 8.99 13.02
C ILE A 264 -9.27 7.54 13.46
N MET A 265 -8.24 6.71 13.28
CA MET A 265 -8.29 5.28 13.59
C MET A 265 -8.66 5.04 15.06
N THR A 266 -8.01 5.75 15.98
CA THR A 266 -8.22 5.59 17.43
C THR A 266 -9.63 6.00 17.83
N TRP A 267 -10.07 7.18 17.42
CA TRP A 267 -11.37 7.70 17.85
C TRP A 267 -12.53 6.98 17.19
N THR A 268 -12.43 6.69 15.90
CA THR A 268 -13.46 5.92 15.20
C THR A 268 -13.60 4.53 15.81
N TYR A 269 -12.50 3.83 16.11
CA TYR A 269 -12.54 2.53 16.78
C TYR A 269 -13.19 2.62 18.16
N ASN A 270 -12.79 3.60 18.98
CA ASN A 270 -13.33 3.76 20.33
C ASN A 270 -14.83 4.07 20.33
N ILE A 271 -15.26 5.00 19.47
CA ILE A 271 -16.68 5.36 19.31
C ILE A 271 -17.48 4.13 18.88
N ILE A 272 -17.06 3.46 17.79
CA ILE A 272 -17.77 2.27 17.29
C ILE A 272 -17.86 1.19 18.36
N SER A 273 -16.76 0.90 19.06
CA SER A 273 -16.73 -0.15 20.08
C SER A 273 -17.73 0.15 21.21
N LYS A 274 -17.80 1.39 21.66
CA LYS A 274 -18.75 1.79 22.70
C LYS A 274 -20.20 1.79 22.22
N LEU A 275 -20.46 2.30 21.01
CA LEU A 275 -21.78 2.25 20.39
C LEU A 275 -22.28 0.80 20.30
N MET A 276 -21.42 -0.13 19.87
CA MET A 276 -21.79 -1.54 19.79
C MET A 276 -22.11 -2.12 21.17
N VAL A 277 -21.27 -1.90 22.19
CA VAL A 277 -21.54 -2.35 23.57
C VAL A 277 -22.87 -1.80 24.08
N ALA A 278 -23.13 -0.50 23.86
CA ALA A 278 -24.37 0.17 24.25
C ALA A 278 -25.61 -0.45 23.60
N THR A 279 -25.49 -0.99 22.39
CA THR A 279 -26.61 -1.55 21.63
C THR A 279 -26.92 -3.00 22.02
N TYR A 280 -25.93 -3.76 22.49
CA TYR A 280 -26.10 -5.17 22.91
C TYR A 280 -26.33 -5.37 24.41
N SER A 281 -26.22 -4.30 25.20
CA SER A 281 -26.45 -4.34 26.65
C SER A 281 -27.89 -3.93 27.05
N SER A 282 -28.72 -3.58 26.06
CA SER A 282 -30.14 -3.22 26.19
C SER A 282 -31.03 -4.29 25.57
#